data_AF-A0A2N0WN15-F1
#
_entry.id   AF-A0A2N0WN15-F1
#
_cell.length_a   1.000
_cell.length_b   1.000
_cell.length_c   1.000
_cell.angle_alpha   90.00
_cell.angle_beta   90.00
_cell.angle_gamma   90.00
#
_symmetry.space_group_name_H-M   'P 1'
#
loop_
_entity.id
_entity.type
_entity.pdbx_description
1 polymer ?
#
loop_
_entity_poly.entity_id
_entity_poly.type
_entity_poly.pdbx_seq_one_letter_code
_entity_poly.pdbx_strand_id
1 'polypeptide(L)'
;MIKRVGSLLFMTLLSFNSLADWKINNGSLCGTQLASDENKVARANGEIKNISSSSVYVFCPVVKDKTSEQKLNHVTLYTSFLATAKCAGGTLDTSGKSIQHFTTSDVQPGSNIVTSISRDTDSNDDDSSYYVTCHLTPGSALNYYMTAE
;
A
#
# COMPACT_ATOMS: atom_id res chain seq x y z
N MET A 1 -11.51 19.00 57.75
CA MET A 1 -12.45 18.40 56.80
C MET A 1 -12.16 18.93 55.40
N ILE A 2 -11.88 18.01 54.48
CA ILE A 2 -11.43 18.23 53.11
C ILE A 2 -12.66 18.51 52.22
N LYS A 3 -12.66 19.59 51.43
CA LYS A 3 -13.55 19.74 50.27
C LYS A 3 -12.69 19.89 49.02
N ARG A 4 -12.48 18.76 48.33
CA ARG A 4 -11.96 18.70 46.96
C ARG A 4 -13.09 19.14 46.03
N VAL A 5 -12.92 20.24 45.31
CA VAL A 5 -13.78 20.59 44.19
C VAL A 5 -13.17 19.93 42.96
N GLY A 6 -13.94 19.02 42.38
CA GLY A 6 -13.55 18.17 41.26
C GLY A 6 -13.26 19.00 40.02
N SER A 7 -12.10 18.71 39.43
CA SER A 7 -11.79 19.04 38.05
C SER A 7 -12.68 18.18 37.16
N LEU A 8 -13.74 18.78 36.61
CA LEU A 8 -14.58 18.20 35.56
C LEU A 8 -14.42 19.06 34.31
N LEU A 9 -14.35 18.38 33.17
CA LEU A 9 -14.25 18.85 31.78
C LEU A 9 -12.84 18.85 31.16
N PHE A 10 -12.43 17.65 30.76
CA PHE A 10 -11.67 17.46 29.51
C PHE A 10 -12.23 16.22 28.82
N MET A 11 -13.34 16.37 28.11
CA MET A 11 -14.01 15.27 27.41
C MET A 11 -14.55 15.75 26.07
N THR A 12 -13.66 15.99 25.12
CA THR A 12 -14.01 16.07 23.68
C THR A 12 -12.73 15.88 22.88
N LEU A 13 -12.55 14.69 22.29
CA LEU A 13 -11.87 14.43 21.01
C LEU A 13 -11.72 12.91 20.83
N LEU A 14 -12.85 12.23 20.62
CA LEU A 14 -12.87 10.96 19.89
C LEU A 14 -13.79 11.19 18.71
N SER A 15 -13.27 11.92 17.72
CA SER A 15 -13.89 12.06 16.42
C SER A 15 -13.85 10.69 15.75
N PHE A 16 -15.05 10.18 15.47
CA PHE A 16 -15.39 9.05 14.63
C PHE A 16 -14.30 8.62 13.64
N ASN A 17 -13.57 7.54 13.96
CA ASN A 17 -12.88 6.78 12.92
C ASN A 17 -13.95 6.00 12.15
N SER A 18 -14.11 6.31 10.87
CA SER A 18 -14.70 5.35 9.94
C SER A 18 -13.99 4.02 10.14
N LEU A 19 -14.75 2.96 10.44
CA LEU A 19 -14.27 1.59 10.56
C LEU A 19 -13.88 1.06 9.17
N ALA A 20 -12.89 1.68 8.54
CA ALA A 20 -12.16 1.06 7.44
C ALA A 20 -11.23 0.02 8.07
N ASP A 21 -11.36 -1.24 7.66
CA ASP A 21 -10.50 -2.33 8.12
C ASP A 21 -9.14 -2.21 7.42
N TRP A 22 -8.24 -1.46 8.02
CA TRP A 22 -6.93 -1.19 7.45
C TRP A 22 -5.99 -2.38 7.72
N LYS A 23 -5.61 -3.06 6.64
CA LYS A 23 -4.55 -4.06 6.67
C LYS A 23 -3.21 -3.42 6.39
N ILE A 24 -2.28 -3.55 7.32
CA ILE A 24 -0.91 -3.03 7.20
C ILE A 24 0.01 -4.17 6.79
N ASN A 25 0.69 -4.01 5.66
CA ASN A 25 1.65 -4.98 5.14
C ASN A 25 3.04 -4.34 5.00
N ASN A 26 4.08 -5.12 5.30
CA ASN A 26 5.46 -4.70 5.13
C ASN A 26 5.85 -4.66 3.64
N GLY A 27 6.61 -3.64 3.23
CA GLY A 27 7.15 -3.55 1.86
C GLY A 27 8.08 -4.70 1.50
N SER A 28 8.72 -5.34 2.49
CA SER A 28 9.54 -6.54 2.28
C SER A 28 8.75 -7.74 1.74
N LEU A 29 7.41 -7.74 1.85
CA LEU A 29 6.54 -8.76 1.25
C LEU A 29 6.40 -8.60 -0.27
N CYS A 30 6.83 -7.46 -0.82
CA CYS A 30 6.82 -7.25 -2.24
C CYS A 30 7.94 -8.05 -2.93
N GLY A 31 7.60 -8.64 -4.08
CA GLY A 31 8.54 -9.20 -5.03
C GLY A 31 9.02 -8.14 -6.00
N THR A 32 10.07 -8.43 -6.75
CA THR A 32 10.35 -7.70 -7.99
C THR A 32 9.47 -8.26 -9.11
N GLN A 33 9.10 -7.41 -10.06
CA GLN A 33 8.29 -7.82 -11.20
C GLN A 33 9.05 -8.78 -12.13
N LEU A 34 10.38 -8.62 -12.21
CA LEU A 34 11.28 -9.48 -12.97
C LEU A 34 12.24 -10.19 -12.01
N ALA A 35 12.31 -11.51 -12.07
CA ALA A 35 13.20 -12.29 -11.22
C ALA A 35 14.68 -11.86 -11.33
N SER A 36 15.09 -11.31 -12.48
CA SER A 36 16.44 -10.76 -12.69
C SER A 36 16.74 -9.51 -11.87
N ASP A 37 15.74 -8.84 -11.31
CA ASP A 37 15.89 -7.63 -10.50
C ASP A 37 15.97 -7.94 -9.01
N GLU A 38 15.79 -9.20 -8.58
CA GLU A 38 15.87 -9.58 -7.15
C GLU A 38 17.25 -9.28 -6.53
N ASN A 39 18.33 -9.35 -7.32
CA ASN A 39 19.67 -8.98 -6.86
C ASN A 39 19.90 -7.46 -6.81
N LYS A 40 18.96 -6.66 -7.30
CA LYS A 40 18.99 -5.19 -7.30
C LYS A 40 18.22 -4.59 -6.13
N VAL A 41 17.57 -5.41 -5.32
CA VAL A 41 16.81 -4.97 -4.14
C VAL A 41 17.39 -5.53 -2.86
N ALA A 42 17.34 -4.74 -1.80
CA ALA A 42 17.60 -5.17 -0.43
C ALA A 42 16.28 -5.19 0.34
N ARG A 43 16.12 -6.18 1.23
CA ARG A 43 14.99 -6.28 2.16
C ARG A 43 15.52 -6.25 3.58
N ALA A 44 15.18 -5.23 4.33
CA ALA A 44 15.59 -5.05 5.72
C ALA A 44 14.55 -4.22 6.46
N ASN A 45 14.36 -4.45 7.77
CA ASN A 45 13.47 -3.64 8.61
C ASN A 45 12.03 -3.49 8.06
N GLY A 46 11.53 -4.48 7.32
CA GLY A 46 10.20 -4.45 6.70
C GLY A 46 10.11 -3.67 5.39
N GLU A 47 11.19 -3.06 4.90
CA GLU A 47 11.23 -2.34 3.62
C GLU A 47 11.75 -3.20 2.47
N ILE A 48 11.40 -2.82 1.24
CA ILE A 48 12.11 -3.21 0.02
C ILE A 48 12.74 -1.96 -0.60
N LYS A 49 14.05 -2.01 -0.84
CA LYS A 49 14.85 -0.88 -1.31
C LYS A 49 15.60 -1.24 -2.57
N ASN A 50 15.55 -0.36 -3.58
CA ASN A 50 16.41 -0.51 -4.75
C ASN A 50 17.85 -0.09 -4.41
N ILE A 51 18.78 -1.04 -4.46
CA ILE A 51 20.21 -0.86 -4.18
C ILE A 51 21.05 -0.80 -5.46
N SER A 52 20.45 -0.93 -6.65
CA SER A 52 21.16 -0.82 -7.92
C SER A 52 21.15 0.61 -8.47
N SER A 53 21.95 0.84 -9.50
CA SER A 53 21.98 2.09 -10.27
C SER A 53 20.85 2.20 -11.31
N SER A 54 20.09 1.13 -11.54
CA SER A 54 18.95 1.08 -12.45
C SER A 54 17.64 1.05 -11.68
N SER A 55 16.54 1.51 -12.28
CA SER A 55 15.22 1.39 -11.66
C SER A 55 14.71 -0.05 -11.62
N VAL A 56 13.86 -0.35 -10.62
CA VAL A 56 13.25 -1.66 -10.42
C VAL A 56 11.75 -1.51 -10.21
N TYR A 57 10.96 -2.35 -10.87
CA TYR A 57 9.53 -2.46 -10.57
C TYR A 57 9.32 -3.51 -9.49
N VAL A 58 8.62 -3.13 -8.43
CA VAL A 58 8.20 -4.05 -7.37
C VAL A 58 6.71 -4.34 -7.49
N PHE A 59 6.33 -5.55 -7.07
CA PHE A 59 4.99 -6.08 -7.06
C PHE A 59 4.62 -6.45 -5.61
N CYS A 60 3.59 -5.80 -5.07
CA CYS A 60 3.12 -5.97 -3.71
C CYS A 60 1.74 -6.63 -3.72
N PRO A 61 1.60 -7.86 -3.20
CA PRO A 61 0.30 -8.53 -3.15
C PRO A 61 -0.62 -7.85 -2.13
N VAL A 62 -1.91 -7.76 -2.43
CA VAL A 62 -2.93 -7.24 -1.51
C VAL A 62 -3.88 -8.38 -1.14
N VAL A 63 -3.98 -8.66 0.17
CA VAL A 63 -4.75 -9.79 0.71
C VAL A 63 -6.16 -9.33 1.10
N LYS A 64 -7.20 -9.92 0.49
CA LYS A 64 -8.61 -9.67 0.84
C LYS A 64 -8.98 -10.26 2.20
N ASP A 65 -9.92 -9.66 2.95
CA ASP A 65 -10.37 -10.23 4.25
C ASP A 65 -11.56 -11.18 4.16
N LYS A 66 -12.40 -11.06 3.12
CA LYS A 66 -13.55 -11.95 2.94
C LYS A 66 -13.96 -12.10 1.47
N THR A 67 -14.51 -13.28 1.18
CA THR A 67 -14.95 -13.79 -0.14
C THR A 67 -16.06 -12.99 -0.84
N SER A 68 -16.46 -11.81 -0.35
CA SER A 68 -17.54 -11.01 -0.94
C SER A 68 -17.18 -9.54 -1.18
N GLU A 69 -16.02 -9.08 -0.71
CA GLU A 69 -15.58 -7.71 -0.95
C GLU A 69 -14.83 -7.65 -2.27
N GLN A 70 -15.62 -7.28 -3.28
CA GLN A 70 -15.15 -7.07 -4.64
C GLN A 70 -14.51 -5.68 -4.78
N LYS A 71 -13.91 -5.03 -3.78
CA LYS A 71 -13.32 -3.69 -3.98
C LYS A 71 -12.09 -3.48 -3.12
N LEU A 72 -11.03 -3.01 -3.76
CA LEU A 72 -9.94 -2.33 -3.07
C LEU A 72 -10.28 -0.83 -3.12
N ASN A 73 -10.67 -0.25 -1.98
CA ASN A 73 -11.16 1.13 -1.93
C ASN A 73 -10.00 2.12 -1.73
N HIS A 74 -8.99 1.78 -0.92
CA HIS A 74 -7.86 2.66 -0.62
C HIS A 74 -6.54 1.90 -0.43
N VAL A 75 -5.42 2.48 -0.90
CA VAL A 75 -4.07 1.93 -0.72
C VAL A 75 -3.09 3.03 -0.31
N THR A 76 -2.81 3.15 0.98
CA THR A 76 -1.78 4.08 1.46
C THR A 76 -0.40 3.46 1.30
N LEU A 77 0.55 4.18 0.68
CA LEU A 77 1.93 3.75 0.50
C LEU A 77 2.86 4.63 1.32
N TYR A 78 3.66 3.98 2.15
CA TYR A 78 4.68 4.65 2.95
C TYR A 78 6.04 4.38 2.33
N THR A 79 6.62 5.43 1.76
CA THR A 79 7.79 5.32 0.90
C THR A 79 8.89 6.27 1.35
N SER A 80 10.11 5.96 0.94
CA SER A 80 11.26 6.83 1.08
C SER A 80 11.87 7.03 -0.30
N PHE A 81 11.07 7.59 -1.21
CA PHE A 81 11.49 7.82 -2.58
C PHE A 81 12.41 9.03 -2.68
N LEU A 82 13.51 8.87 -3.41
CA LEU A 82 14.50 9.93 -3.66
C LEU A 82 14.17 10.75 -4.91
N ALA A 83 13.29 10.24 -5.76
CA ALA A 83 12.78 10.91 -6.96
C ALA A 83 11.30 10.54 -7.14
N THR A 84 10.59 11.29 -7.98
CA THR A 84 9.20 10.95 -8.30
C THR A 84 9.11 9.53 -8.85
N ALA A 85 8.26 8.72 -8.25
CA ALA A 85 8.02 7.34 -8.65
C ALA A 85 6.60 7.19 -9.20
N LYS A 86 6.37 6.07 -9.88
CA LYS A 86 5.04 5.72 -10.37
C LYS A 86 4.57 4.47 -9.66
N CYS A 87 3.40 4.56 -9.03
CA CYS A 87 2.74 3.39 -8.48
C CYS A 87 1.37 3.20 -9.14
N ALA A 88 0.97 1.95 -9.34
CA ALA A 88 -0.30 1.58 -9.94
C ALA A 88 -0.88 0.40 -9.17
N GLY A 89 -2.20 0.34 -9.09
CA GLY A 89 -2.90 -0.85 -8.61
C GLY A 89 -3.31 -1.74 -9.77
N GLY A 90 -3.61 -2.99 -9.48
CA GLY A 90 -4.19 -3.88 -10.48
C GLY A 90 -4.86 -5.09 -9.87
N THR A 91 -5.47 -5.87 -10.76
CA THR A 91 -6.16 -7.12 -10.43
C THR A 91 -5.59 -8.25 -11.30
N LEU A 92 -5.29 -9.38 -10.68
CA LEU A 92 -4.94 -10.64 -11.35
C LEU A 92 -6.13 -11.60 -11.30
N ASP A 93 -6.32 -12.41 -12.35
CA ASP A 93 -7.23 -13.56 -12.31
C ASP A 93 -6.64 -14.72 -11.50
N THR A 94 -7.41 -15.79 -11.37
CA THR A 94 -7.01 -17.05 -10.71
C THR A 94 -5.80 -17.72 -11.36
N SER A 95 -5.49 -17.38 -12.61
CA SER A 95 -4.33 -17.86 -13.33
C SER A 95 -3.11 -16.94 -13.18
N GLY A 96 -3.22 -15.87 -12.38
CA GLY A 96 -2.17 -14.89 -12.16
C GLY A 96 -1.98 -13.91 -13.31
N LYS A 97 -2.93 -13.83 -14.26
CA LYS A 97 -2.86 -12.89 -15.39
C LYS A 97 -3.53 -11.57 -15.01
N SER A 98 -2.87 -10.47 -15.36
CA SER A 98 -3.44 -9.12 -15.19
C SER A 98 -4.73 -8.97 -16.00
N ILE A 99 -5.83 -8.71 -15.30
CA ILE A 99 -7.14 -8.42 -15.89
C ILE A 99 -7.34 -6.91 -16.04
N GLN A 100 -6.75 -6.11 -15.14
CA GLN A 100 -6.93 -4.66 -15.13
C GLN A 100 -5.76 -3.93 -14.46
N HIS A 101 -5.29 -2.84 -15.08
CA HIS A 101 -4.36 -1.88 -14.50
C HIS A 101 -5.12 -0.61 -14.12
N PHE A 102 -5.11 -0.25 -12.84
CA PHE A 102 -5.75 0.94 -12.30
C PHE A 102 -4.79 2.13 -12.26
N THR A 103 -5.39 3.31 -12.06
CA THR A 103 -4.80 4.65 -11.96
C THR A 103 -3.33 4.65 -11.52
N THR A 104 -2.46 5.10 -12.43
CA THR A 104 -1.07 5.40 -12.10
C THR A 104 -1.01 6.71 -11.32
N SER A 105 -0.46 6.66 -10.11
CA SER A 105 -0.21 7.83 -9.28
C SER A 105 1.27 8.17 -9.29
N ASP A 106 1.60 9.44 -9.53
CA ASP A 106 2.95 9.95 -9.29
C ASP A 106 3.15 10.16 -7.78
N VAL A 107 4.17 9.51 -7.22
CA VAL A 107 4.53 9.56 -5.80
C VAL A 107 5.73 10.48 -5.65
N GLN A 108 5.54 11.61 -4.96
CA GLN A 108 6.59 12.62 -4.76
C GLN A 108 7.68 12.14 -3.78
N PRO A 109 8.93 12.65 -3.91
CA PRO A 109 10.02 12.31 -3.00
C PRO A 109 9.72 12.65 -1.54
N GLY A 110 10.29 11.87 -0.61
CA GLY A 110 10.26 12.14 0.84
C GLY A 110 8.88 12.20 1.50
N SER A 111 7.82 11.81 0.78
CA SER A 111 6.44 11.92 1.25
C SER A 111 5.89 10.55 1.64
N ASN A 112 5.25 10.45 2.81
CA ASN A 112 4.31 9.37 3.09
C ASN A 112 3.03 9.67 2.31
N ILE A 113 2.58 8.77 1.43
CA ILE A 113 1.43 9.05 0.55
C ILE A 113 0.26 8.16 0.92
N VAL A 114 -0.86 8.80 1.24
CA VAL A 114 -2.20 8.20 1.11
C VAL A 114 -2.58 8.30 -0.36
N THR A 115 -2.44 7.22 -1.12
CA THR A 115 -3.05 7.15 -2.46
C THR A 115 -4.33 6.33 -2.38
N SER A 116 -5.38 6.78 -3.05
CA SER A 116 -6.59 5.98 -3.18
C SER A 116 -6.51 5.29 -4.53
N ILE A 117 -6.16 4.01 -4.54
CA ILE A 117 -6.32 3.18 -5.72
C ILE A 117 -7.78 2.74 -5.71
N SER A 118 -8.63 3.49 -6.40
CA SER A 118 -10.05 3.15 -6.56
C SER A 118 -10.21 2.05 -7.62
N ARG A 119 -10.93 0.99 -7.27
CA ARG A 119 -11.32 -0.08 -8.21
C ARG A 119 -12.13 0.46 -9.38
N ASP A 120 -11.89 -0.08 -10.56
CA ASP A 120 -12.91 -0.17 -11.62
C ASP A 120 -13.76 -1.43 -11.35
N THR A 121 -15.06 -1.24 -11.42
CA THR A 121 -16.09 -2.14 -10.87
C THR A 121 -16.40 -3.38 -11.70
N ASP A 122 -15.65 -3.62 -12.78
CA ASP A 122 -16.12 -4.51 -13.86
C ASP A 122 -15.62 -5.96 -13.78
N SER A 123 -14.77 -6.32 -12.81
CA SER A 123 -14.33 -7.71 -12.63
C SER A 123 -15.29 -8.47 -11.71
N ASN A 124 -16.23 -9.20 -12.34
CA ASN A 124 -17.11 -10.21 -11.74
C ASN A 124 -16.38 -11.48 -11.24
N ASP A 125 -15.06 -11.43 -11.07
CA ASP A 125 -14.25 -12.57 -10.66
C ASP A 125 -14.01 -12.51 -9.14
N ASP A 126 -14.83 -13.24 -8.39
CA ASP A 126 -14.74 -13.33 -6.93
C ASP A 126 -13.36 -13.84 -6.45
N ASP A 127 -12.67 -14.63 -7.29
CA ASP A 127 -11.36 -15.23 -7.00
C ASP A 127 -10.15 -14.39 -7.48
N SER A 128 -10.39 -13.16 -7.95
CA SER A 128 -9.31 -12.29 -8.41
C SER A 128 -8.41 -11.79 -7.27
N SER A 129 -7.09 -11.69 -7.47
CA SER A 129 -6.15 -11.14 -6.47
C SER A 129 -5.78 -9.70 -6.77
N TYR A 130 -5.69 -8.83 -5.76
CA TYR A 130 -5.27 -7.44 -5.96
C TYR A 130 -3.77 -7.28 -5.76
N TYR A 131 -3.18 -6.28 -6.42
CA TYR A 131 -1.79 -5.94 -6.23
C TYR A 131 -1.52 -4.46 -6.43
N VAL A 132 -0.34 -4.03 -5.97
CA VAL A 132 0.22 -2.72 -6.24
C VAL A 132 1.59 -2.89 -6.86
N THR A 133 1.85 -2.22 -7.98
CA THR A 133 3.20 -2.10 -8.53
C THR A 133 3.75 -0.71 -8.25
N CYS A 134 5.04 -0.64 -7.95
CA CYS A 134 5.74 0.63 -7.77
C CYS A 134 7.08 0.61 -8.50
N HIS A 135 7.40 1.72 -9.14
CA HIS A 135 8.69 1.96 -9.79
C HIS A 135 9.67 2.56 -8.78
N LEU A 136 10.59 1.75 -8.25
CA LEU A 136 11.64 2.19 -7.34
C LEU A 136 12.83 2.72 -8.14
N THR A 137 13.06 4.03 -8.09
CA THR A 137 14.31 4.65 -8.57
C THR A 137 15.49 4.25 -7.66
N PRO A 138 16.74 4.36 -8.14
CA PRO A 138 17.92 4.02 -7.34
C PRO A 138 17.91 4.67 -5.95
N GLY A 139 18.09 3.85 -4.90
CA GLY A 139 18.09 4.29 -3.50
C GLY A 139 16.71 4.50 -2.86
N SER A 140 15.62 4.45 -3.65
CA SER A 140 14.25 4.56 -3.15
C SER A 140 13.80 3.27 -2.46
N ALA A 141 12.96 3.42 -1.43
CA ALA A 141 12.38 2.29 -0.68
C ALA A 141 10.86 2.39 -0.53
N LEU A 142 10.20 1.22 -0.48
CA LEU A 142 8.83 1.06 -0.02
C LEU A 142 8.87 0.39 1.36
N ASN A 143 8.35 1.08 2.37
CA ASN A 143 8.42 0.66 3.78
C ASN A 143 7.23 -0.20 4.16
N TYR A 144 6.02 0.29 3.92
CA TYR A 144 4.78 -0.43 4.20
C TYR A 144 3.66 0.09 3.31
N TYR A 145 2.64 -0.74 3.12
CA TYR A 145 1.43 -0.38 2.41
C TYR A 145 0.21 -0.78 3.25
N MET A 146 -0.76 0.14 3.34
CA MET A 146 -2.02 -0.10 4.02
C MET A 146 -3.11 -0.20 3.00
N THR A 147 -3.94 -1.23 3.11
CA THR A 147 -5.11 -1.41 2.25
C THR A 147 -6.36 -1.35 3.09
N ALA A 148 -7.34 -0.57 2.66
CA ALA A 148 -8.69 -0.61 3.21
C ALA A 148 -9.66 -1.08 2.11
N GLU A 149 -10.48 -2.04 2.51
CA GLU A 149 -11.66 -2.52 1.78
C GLU A 149 -12.86 -1.62 2.08
#